data_AF-A0A3P6SZB5-F1
#
_entry.id   AF-A0A3P6SZB5-F1
#
_cell.length_a   1.000
_cell.length_b   1.000
_cell.length_c   1.000
_cell.angle_alpha   90.00
_cell.angle_beta   90.00
_cell.angle_gamma   90.00
#
_symmetry.space_group_name_H-M   'P 1'
#
loop_
_entity.id
_entity.type
_entity.pdbx_description
1 polymer ?
#
loop_
_entity_poly.entity_id
_entity_poly.type
_entity_poly.pdbx_seq_one_letter_code
_entity_poly.pdbx_strand_id
1 'polypeptide(L)'
;MSSYRRYLAGSLNRVTFFVPGGTARSDSYRLVVKAEDDNESFEEIISGAPDLRNIYLQTDKTVYRPTDIVKVRALPVTTTGKLYNESVDFALMIRLLNPDGFELMHKTRPTLSNRFLAVEFQLSDRLVFGEWKIVARPDRQKSYAYSITFQVQKYELSPFRVHILAKETGDLDLYEVDVLARYANGRPISGQVSIWCDCDGKGNQTAIPSDSGKLFLCILKSSKTCTEANYLPKCIKRNALTQ
;
A
#
# COMPACT_ATOMS: atom_id res chain seq x y z
N MET A 1 -23.96 41.25 12.37
CA MET A 1 -25.35 40.91 12.67
C MET A 1 -25.41 39.44 13.05
N SER A 2 -25.47 39.13 14.34
CA SER A 2 -25.60 37.75 14.83
C SER A 2 -27.06 37.31 14.70
N SER A 3 -27.31 36.23 13.98
CA SER A 3 -28.64 35.64 13.81
C SER A 3 -29.04 34.94 15.12
N TYR A 4 -30.00 35.50 15.84
CA TYR A 4 -30.50 34.96 17.11
C TYR A 4 -31.29 33.66 16.88
N ARG A 5 -30.84 32.53 17.44
CA ARG A 5 -31.62 31.28 17.49
C ARG A 5 -32.32 31.19 18.83
N ARG A 6 -33.66 31.17 18.81
CA ARG A 6 -34.47 30.80 19.99
C ARG A 6 -34.48 29.27 20.10
N TYR A 7 -34.18 28.76 21.29
CA TYR A 7 -34.21 27.33 21.60
C TYR A 7 -35.39 27.01 22.51
N LEU A 8 -36.06 25.87 22.27
CA LEU A 8 -37.22 25.44 23.07
C LEU A 8 -36.74 24.81 24.39
N ALA A 9 -37.44 25.10 25.49
CA ALA A 9 -37.15 24.50 26.78
C ALA A 9 -37.39 22.98 26.74
N GLY A 10 -36.45 22.20 27.28
CA GLY A 10 -36.52 20.73 27.32
C GLY A 10 -36.15 20.02 26.01
N SER A 11 -35.76 20.74 24.95
CA SER A 11 -35.28 20.12 23.71
C SER A 11 -33.76 19.94 23.69
N LEU A 12 -33.29 18.86 23.09
CA LEU A 12 -31.86 18.66 22.83
C LEU A 12 -31.43 19.61 21.70
N ASN A 13 -30.49 20.51 22.01
CA ASN A 13 -29.94 21.44 21.04
C ASN A 13 -28.47 21.08 20.75
N ARG A 14 -28.16 20.84 19.47
CA ARG A 14 -26.81 20.47 19.03
C ARG A 14 -26.11 21.67 18.41
N VAL A 15 -24.96 22.04 18.96
CA VAL A 15 -24.08 23.09 18.44
C VAL A 15 -22.73 22.47 18.09
N THR A 16 -22.14 22.89 16.98
CA THR A 16 -20.82 22.44 16.54
C THR A 16 -19.93 23.65 16.31
N PHE A 17 -18.72 23.61 16.86
CA PHE A 17 -17.70 24.63 16.68
C PHE A 17 -16.33 23.96 16.48
N PHE A 18 -15.40 24.69 15.86
CA PHE A 18 -14.04 24.21 15.65
C PHE A 18 -13.19 24.49 16.89
N VAL A 19 -12.52 23.46 17.40
CA VAL A 19 -11.47 23.60 18.42
C VAL A 19 -10.12 23.66 17.69
N PRO A 20 -9.29 24.70 17.88
CA PRO A 20 -8.02 24.82 17.19
C PRO A 20 -7.08 23.63 17.47
N GLY A 21 -6.31 23.24 16.46
CA GLY A 21 -5.28 22.19 16.54
C GLY A 21 -3.99 22.63 15.84
N GLY A 22 -3.00 21.75 15.78
CA GLY A 22 -1.71 22.05 15.13
C GLY A 22 -0.87 23.07 15.92
N THR A 23 -0.26 24.02 15.23
CA THR A 23 0.67 25.01 15.82
C THR A 23 0.01 26.09 16.68
N ALA A 24 -1.32 26.30 16.54
CA ALA A 24 -2.08 27.30 17.29
C ALA A 24 -2.82 26.71 18.52
N ARG A 25 -2.43 25.53 18.98
CA ARG A 25 -3.20 24.75 19.95
C ARG A 25 -2.91 25.09 21.42
N SER A 26 -3.89 24.76 22.25
CA SER A 26 -3.75 24.51 23.69
C SER A 26 -4.08 23.05 23.98
N ASP A 27 -3.49 22.47 25.03
CA ASP A 27 -3.78 21.09 25.48
C ASP A 27 -5.23 20.94 25.93
N SER A 28 -5.80 22.03 26.46
CA SER A 28 -7.19 22.11 26.91
C SER A 28 -7.81 23.46 26.57
N TYR A 29 -9.11 23.46 26.31
CA TYR A 29 -9.92 24.64 26.09
C TYR A 29 -11.03 24.71 27.14
N ARG A 30 -11.32 25.93 27.60
CA ARG A 30 -12.43 26.20 28.50
C ARG A 30 -13.69 26.51 27.67
N LEU A 31 -14.67 25.62 27.73
CA LEU A 31 -16.01 25.82 27.20
C LEU A 31 -16.86 26.53 28.25
N VAL A 32 -17.50 27.63 27.89
CA VAL A 32 -18.41 28.38 28.77
C VAL A 32 -19.77 28.45 28.10
N VAL A 33 -20.81 27.98 28.79
CA VAL A 33 -22.21 28.06 28.36
C VAL A 33 -22.94 29.01 29.29
N LYS A 34 -23.52 30.07 28.73
CA LYS A 34 -24.26 31.10 29.47
C LYS A 34 -25.59 31.38 28.78
N ALA A 35 -26.67 31.48 29.56
CA ALA A 35 -27.93 32.01 29.07
C ALA A 35 -27.89 33.54 29.10
N GLU A 36 -28.41 34.19 28.07
CA GLU A 36 -28.26 35.65 27.88
C GLU A 36 -28.91 36.47 29.00
N ASP A 37 -30.04 35.99 29.52
CA ASP A 37 -30.81 36.63 30.59
C ASP A 37 -30.44 36.14 32.00
N ASP A 38 -29.40 35.30 32.12
CA ASP A 38 -28.94 34.75 33.40
C ASP A 38 -27.51 35.20 33.69
N ASN A 39 -27.17 35.33 34.97
CA ASN A 39 -25.82 35.63 35.41
C ASN A 39 -25.00 34.37 35.68
N GLU A 40 -25.64 33.20 35.76
CA GLU A 40 -24.94 31.93 35.90
C GLU A 40 -24.33 31.44 34.58
N SER A 41 -23.15 30.81 34.69
CA SER A 41 -22.46 30.20 33.56
C SER A 41 -21.91 28.84 33.96
N PHE A 42 -22.01 27.89 33.04
CA PHE A 42 -21.46 26.54 33.20
C PHE A 42 -20.15 26.44 32.45
N GLU A 43 -19.11 25.97 33.14
CA GLU A 43 -17.79 25.78 32.55
C GLU A 43 -17.47 24.29 32.45
N GLU A 44 -16.87 23.89 31.33
CA GLU A 44 -16.33 22.55 31.12
C GLU A 44 -14.95 22.66 30.44
N ILE A 45 -14.03 21.78 30.79
CA ILE A 45 -12.72 21.70 30.14
C ILE A 45 -12.78 20.60 29.08
N ILE A 46 -12.48 20.96 27.83
CA ILE A 46 -12.42 20.03 26.72
C ILE A 46 -10.99 19.90 26.20
N SER A 47 -10.58 18.70 25.81
CA SER A 47 -9.25 18.45 25.25
C SER A 47 -9.11 19.05 23.85
N GLY A 48 -7.93 19.60 23.56
CA GLY A 48 -7.61 20.11 22.23
C GLY A 48 -7.50 19.02 21.16
N ALA A 49 -7.63 19.44 19.89
CA ALA A 49 -7.30 18.56 18.77
C ALA A 49 -5.77 18.34 18.71
N PRO A 50 -5.28 17.09 18.62
CA PRO A 50 -3.85 16.79 18.58
C PRO A 50 -3.24 17.33 17.30
N ASP A 51 -1.97 17.74 17.35
CA ASP A 51 -1.17 18.10 16.18
C ASP A 51 -0.75 16.84 15.41
N LEU A 52 -1.73 16.07 14.95
CA LEU A 52 -1.49 14.89 14.13
C LEU A 52 -1.91 15.19 12.70
N ARG A 53 -0.93 15.37 11.81
CA ARG A 53 -1.17 15.61 10.39
C ARG A 53 -1.36 14.32 9.61
N ASN A 54 -0.54 13.30 9.88
CA ASN A 54 -0.59 12.04 9.15
C ASN A 54 -0.01 10.90 10.00
N ILE A 55 -0.33 9.65 9.63
CA ILE A 55 0.31 8.44 10.15
C ILE A 55 0.81 7.63 8.97
N TYR A 56 2.11 7.66 8.76
CA TYR A 56 2.73 6.84 7.71
C TYR A 56 2.78 5.39 8.18
N LEU A 57 2.16 4.52 7.40
CA LEU A 57 2.16 3.08 7.62
C LEU A 57 3.11 2.42 6.63
N GLN A 58 3.89 1.47 7.11
CA GLN A 58 4.78 0.66 6.29
C GLN A 58 4.71 -0.78 6.77
N THR A 59 4.66 -1.72 5.83
CA THR A 59 4.85 -3.14 6.07
C THR A 59 6.25 -3.57 5.67
N ASP A 60 6.79 -4.65 6.27
CA ASP A 60 8.10 -5.18 5.88
C ASP A 60 8.09 -5.90 4.52
N LYS A 61 6.90 -6.31 4.04
CA LYS A 61 6.70 -6.90 2.71
C LYS A 61 5.42 -6.34 2.06
N THR A 62 5.37 -6.36 0.74
CA THR A 62 4.14 -6.08 -0.03
C THR A 62 3.30 -7.33 -0.27
N VAL A 63 3.91 -8.51 -0.16
CA VAL A 63 3.29 -9.82 -0.36
C VAL A 63 3.65 -10.76 0.80
N TYR A 64 2.65 -11.39 1.40
CA TYR A 64 2.79 -12.34 2.51
C TYR A 64 2.16 -13.70 2.16
N ARG A 65 2.64 -14.73 2.86
CA ARG A 65 2.07 -16.07 2.84
C ARG A 65 1.15 -16.29 4.04
N PRO A 66 0.24 -17.29 3.96
CA PRO A 66 -0.32 -17.88 5.17
C PRO A 66 0.79 -18.23 6.16
N THR A 67 0.54 -18.06 7.45
CA THR A 67 1.51 -18.24 8.55
C THR A 67 2.67 -17.23 8.64
N ASP A 68 2.85 -16.32 7.67
CA ASP A 68 3.83 -15.24 7.84
C ASP A 68 3.39 -14.27 8.96
N ILE A 69 4.37 -13.60 9.57
CA ILE A 69 4.14 -12.49 10.50
C ILE A 69 4.20 -11.19 9.72
N VAL A 70 3.09 -10.45 9.70
CA VAL A 70 3.02 -9.11 9.11
C VAL A 70 3.59 -8.11 10.11
N LYS A 71 4.74 -7.50 9.77
CA LYS A 71 5.35 -6.47 10.60
C LYS A 71 4.96 -5.10 10.06
N VAL A 72 4.34 -4.31 10.92
CA VAL A 72 3.83 -2.99 10.62
C VAL A 72 4.59 -1.96 11.42
N ARG A 73 5.04 -0.90 10.74
CA ARG A 73 5.57 0.31 11.36
C ARG A 73 4.60 1.45 11.11
N ALA A 74 4.24 2.18 12.17
CA ALA A 74 3.45 3.39 12.10
C ALA A 74 4.24 4.58 12.61
N LEU A 75 4.31 5.64 11.79
CA LEU A 75 5.02 6.88 12.09
C LEU A 75 4.02 8.03 12.09
N PRO A 76 3.51 8.41 13.28
CA PRO A 76 2.69 9.59 13.41
C PRO A 76 3.55 10.85 13.24
N VAL A 77 3.08 11.80 12.42
CA VAL A 77 3.77 13.07 12.15
C VAL A 77 2.88 14.27 12.44
N THR A 78 3.52 15.32 12.92
CA THR A 78 2.92 16.63 13.21
C THR A 78 2.72 17.47 11.96
N THR A 79 1.98 18.58 12.09
CA THR A 79 1.85 19.59 11.02
C THR A 79 3.18 20.19 10.61
N THR A 80 4.14 20.28 11.53
CA THR A 80 5.51 20.75 11.27
C THR A 80 6.43 19.68 10.66
N GLY A 81 5.92 18.45 10.43
CA GLY A 81 6.69 17.34 9.87
C GLY A 81 7.59 16.61 10.87
N LYS A 82 7.59 17.02 12.15
CA LYS A 82 8.28 16.29 13.23
C LYS A 82 7.48 15.05 13.62
N LEU A 83 8.16 14.03 14.13
CA LEU A 83 7.49 12.86 14.69
C LEU A 83 6.65 13.28 15.89
N TYR A 84 5.42 12.78 15.93
CA TYR A 84 4.49 13.05 17.01
C TYR A 84 5.04 12.42 18.30
N ASN A 85 5.26 13.25 19.32
CA ASN A 85 5.93 12.86 20.56
C ASN A 85 5.17 13.29 21.82
N GLU A 86 3.89 13.65 21.69
CA GLU A 86 3.11 14.18 22.80
C GLU A 86 2.30 13.10 23.52
N SER A 87 2.48 13.10 24.85
CA SER A 87 1.76 12.46 25.96
C SER A 87 1.19 11.03 25.82
N VAL A 88 0.99 10.43 27.00
CA VAL A 88 0.70 9.01 27.25
C VAL A 88 -0.66 8.54 26.70
N ASP A 89 -1.54 9.49 26.34
CA ASP A 89 -2.93 9.22 25.92
C ASP A 89 -3.09 9.01 24.41
N PHE A 90 -2.04 9.24 23.61
CA PHE A 90 -2.08 8.89 22.19
C PHE A 90 -1.85 7.40 22.00
N ALA A 91 -2.93 6.65 21.76
CA ALA A 91 -2.89 5.22 21.48
C ALA A 91 -3.30 4.94 20.05
N LEU A 92 -2.42 4.31 19.28
CA LEU A 92 -2.75 3.92 17.91
C LEU A 92 -3.44 2.56 17.92
N MET A 93 -4.69 2.53 17.50
CA MET A 93 -5.43 1.31 17.22
C MET A 93 -5.15 0.90 15.77
N ILE A 94 -4.43 -0.21 15.59
CA ILE A 94 -4.15 -0.80 14.28
C ILE A 94 -5.03 -2.03 14.10
N ARG A 95 -5.78 -2.07 13.01
CA ARG A 95 -6.73 -3.14 12.68
C ARG A 95 -6.33 -3.80 11.38
N LEU A 96 -6.43 -5.12 11.34
CA LEU A 96 -6.18 -5.93 10.17
C LEU A 96 -7.51 -6.40 9.58
N LEU A 97 -7.78 -6.01 8.33
CA LEU A 97 -8.98 -6.38 7.61
C LEU A 97 -8.63 -7.36 6.49
N ASN A 98 -9.47 -8.39 6.36
CA ASN A 98 -9.40 -9.33 5.24
C ASN A 98 -9.96 -8.69 3.94
N PRO A 99 -9.89 -9.40 2.80
CA PRO A 99 -10.41 -8.89 1.52
C PRO A 99 -11.91 -8.57 1.54
N ASP A 100 -12.68 -9.26 2.37
CA ASP A 100 -14.13 -9.04 2.52
C ASP A 100 -14.45 -7.86 3.48
N GLY A 101 -13.43 -7.24 4.08
CA GLY A 101 -13.59 -6.10 4.99
C GLY A 101 -13.85 -6.47 6.45
N PHE A 102 -13.78 -7.75 6.83
CA PHE A 102 -13.89 -8.19 8.22
C PHE A 102 -12.61 -7.87 9.00
N GLU A 103 -12.79 -7.28 10.18
CA GLU A 103 -11.72 -7.07 11.16
C GLU A 103 -11.37 -8.39 11.83
N LEU A 104 -10.15 -8.88 11.62
CA LEU A 104 -9.68 -10.15 12.19
C LEU A 104 -8.87 -9.94 13.46
N MET A 105 -8.09 -8.87 13.50
CA MET A 105 -7.20 -8.57 14.62
C MET A 105 -7.12 -7.07 14.82
N HIS A 106 -7.03 -6.64 16.07
CA HIS A 106 -6.60 -5.29 16.40
C HIS A 106 -5.53 -5.29 17.48
N LYS A 107 -4.72 -4.23 17.50
CA LYS A 107 -3.77 -3.94 18.56
C LYS A 107 -3.81 -2.46 18.86
N THR A 108 -3.91 -2.13 20.14
CA THR A 108 -3.81 -0.75 20.65
C THR A 108 -2.49 -0.61 21.37
N ARG A 109 -1.69 0.38 20.97
CA ARG A 109 -0.41 0.66 21.64
C ARG A 109 -0.27 2.17 21.90
N PRO A 110 0.10 2.57 23.12
CA PRO A 110 0.48 3.96 23.37
C PRO A 110 1.76 4.28 22.59
N THR A 111 1.87 5.50 22.07
CA THR A 111 3.15 6.04 21.62
C THR A 111 4.01 6.34 22.85
N LEU A 112 4.64 5.29 23.40
CA LEU A 112 5.73 5.46 24.35
C LEU A 112 6.89 6.22 23.68
N SER A 113 7.86 6.70 24.47
CA SER A 113 9.05 7.48 24.10
C SER A 113 9.82 7.05 22.83
N ASN A 114 9.50 5.90 22.23
CA ASN A 114 9.93 5.50 20.92
C ASN A 114 9.14 6.22 19.81
N ARG A 115 9.91 6.98 19.02
CA ARG A 115 9.55 7.77 17.84
C ARG A 115 8.69 7.07 16.76
N PHE A 116 8.47 5.77 16.82
CA PHE A 116 7.62 5.01 15.90
C PHE A 116 6.99 3.81 16.62
N LEU A 117 5.80 3.40 16.17
CA LEU A 117 5.13 2.21 16.67
C LEU A 117 5.43 1.00 15.78
N ALA A 118 5.82 -0.12 16.40
CA ALA A 118 5.96 -1.41 15.75
C ALA A 118 4.89 -2.39 16.25
N VAL A 119 4.17 -3.03 15.32
CA VAL A 119 3.13 -4.00 15.60
C VAL A 119 3.28 -5.19 14.68
N GLU A 120 3.05 -6.38 15.21
CA GLU A 120 3.12 -7.63 14.45
C GLU A 120 1.77 -8.33 14.45
N PHE A 121 1.34 -8.88 13.32
CA PHE A 121 0.13 -9.70 13.19
C PHE A 121 0.50 -11.08 12.64
N GLN A 122 0.16 -12.13 13.37
CA GLN A 122 0.35 -13.51 12.93
C GLN A 122 -0.80 -13.90 12.00
N LEU A 123 -0.49 -14.21 10.74
CA LEU A 123 -1.48 -14.74 9.81
C LEU A 123 -1.79 -16.21 10.13
N SER A 124 -3.06 -16.61 10.03
CA SER A 124 -3.48 -18.02 10.11
C SER A 124 -3.14 -18.76 8.80
N ASP A 125 -3.08 -20.07 8.87
CA ASP A 125 -2.95 -21.00 7.74
C ASP A 125 -4.24 -21.09 6.88
N ARG A 126 -5.42 -20.84 7.48
CA ARG A 126 -6.74 -20.93 6.83
C ARG A 126 -7.30 -19.57 6.43
N LEU A 127 -6.49 -18.76 5.74
CA LEU A 127 -6.87 -17.41 5.33
C LEU A 127 -7.27 -17.29 3.86
N VAL A 128 -8.09 -16.28 3.59
CA VAL A 128 -8.51 -15.89 2.24
C VAL A 128 -7.35 -15.14 1.56
N PHE A 129 -6.99 -15.57 0.35
CA PHE A 129 -6.04 -14.87 -0.49
C PHE A 129 -6.63 -13.58 -1.05
N GLY A 130 -5.79 -12.60 -1.34
CA GLY A 130 -6.18 -11.33 -1.94
C GLY A 130 -5.58 -10.13 -1.22
N GLU A 131 -6.21 -8.97 -1.41
CA GLU A 131 -5.74 -7.72 -0.82
C GLU A 131 -6.25 -7.57 0.61
N TRP A 132 -5.32 -7.40 1.54
CA TRP A 132 -5.58 -7.14 2.94
C TRP A 132 -5.29 -5.70 3.26
N LYS A 133 -5.99 -5.15 4.25
CA LYS A 133 -5.90 -3.73 4.61
C LYS A 133 -5.56 -3.56 6.08
N ILE A 134 -4.56 -2.74 6.36
CA ILE A 134 -4.24 -2.27 7.70
C ILE A 134 -4.84 -0.89 7.86
N VAL A 135 -5.57 -0.67 8.96
CA VAL A 135 -6.17 0.63 9.29
C VAL A 135 -5.69 1.08 10.66
N ALA A 136 -5.09 2.26 10.72
CA ALA A 136 -4.60 2.89 11.93
C ALA A 136 -5.47 4.09 12.33
N ARG A 137 -5.86 4.16 13.61
CA ARG A 137 -6.60 5.27 14.20
C ARG A 137 -5.98 5.77 15.50
N PRO A 138 -5.80 7.09 15.66
CA PRO A 138 -5.17 7.70 16.83
C PRO A 138 -6.07 7.76 18.07
N ASP A 139 -7.38 7.50 17.92
CA ASP A 139 -8.36 7.34 19.00
C ASP A 139 -9.63 6.67 18.43
N ARG A 140 -10.45 6.03 19.27
CA ARG A 140 -11.75 5.42 18.92
C ARG A 140 -12.80 6.46 18.52
N GLN A 141 -12.74 7.67 19.09
CA GLN A 141 -13.76 8.70 18.86
C GLN A 141 -13.47 9.60 17.65
N LYS A 142 -12.25 9.55 17.09
CA LYS A 142 -11.84 10.44 16.00
C LYS A 142 -12.10 9.82 14.63
N SER A 143 -12.60 10.65 13.71
CA SER A 143 -13.10 10.22 12.40
C SER A 143 -12.00 9.89 11.38
N TYR A 144 -10.78 10.39 11.57
CA TYR A 144 -9.70 10.22 10.61
C TYR A 144 -8.95 8.89 10.82
N ALA A 145 -8.77 8.16 9.72
CA ALA A 145 -8.11 6.85 9.68
C ALA A 145 -7.09 6.82 8.54
N TYR A 146 -5.99 6.11 8.76
CA TYR A 146 -4.92 5.94 7.79
C TYR A 146 -4.81 4.47 7.43
N SER A 147 -4.50 4.15 6.18
CA SER A 147 -4.46 2.75 5.74
C SER A 147 -3.39 2.46 4.72
N ILE A 148 -2.90 1.23 4.76
CA ILE A 148 -2.05 0.62 3.74
C ILE A 148 -2.61 -0.76 3.39
N THR A 149 -2.37 -1.23 2.17
CA THR A 149 -2.76 -2.58 1.74
C THR A 149 -1.53 -3.44 1.46
N PHE A 150 -1.72 -4.75 1.56
CA PHE A 150 -0.74 -5.76 1.18
C PHE A 150 -1.45 -6.99 0.62
N GLN A 151 -0.74 -7.80 -0.16
CA GLN A 151 -1.32 -9.02 -0.76
C GLN A 151 -1.00 -10.24 0.10
N VAL A 152 -1.99 -11.10 0.32
CA VAL A 152 -1.80 -12.45 0.83
C VAL A 152 -2.04 -13.42 -0.31
N GLN A 153 -1.02 -14.18 -0.68
CA GLN A 153 -1.11 -15.18 -1.72
C GLN A 153 -0.24 -16.37 -1.38
N LYS A 154 -0.44 -17.47 -2.10
CA LYS A 154 0.50 -18.59 -2.07
C LYS A 154 1.81 -18.12 -2.69
N TYR A 155 2.76 -17.70 -1.86
CA TYR A 155 4.08 -17.33 -2.34
C TYR A 155 4.96 -18.58 -2.39
N GLU A 156 5.04 -19.16 -3.58
CA GLU A 156 6.18 -20.00 -3.93
C GLU A 156 7.26 -19.04 -4.44
N LEU A 157 8.25 -18.75 -3.60
CA LEU A 157 9.45 -18.07 -4.07
C LEU A 157 10.03 -18.97 -5.16
N SER A 158 9.96 -18.52 -6.42
CA SER A 158 10.64 -19.24 -7.49
C SER A 158 12.11 -19.38 -7.06
N PRO A 159 12.69 -20.59 -7.08
CA PRO A 159 14.06 -20.78 -6.61
C PRO A 159 15.08 -20.06 -7.51
N PHE A 160 14.60 -19.44 -8.60
CA PHE A 160 15.39 -18.79 -9.61
C PHE A 160 14.92 -17.38 -9.97
N ARG A 161 15.87 -16.59 -10.46
CA ARG A 161 15.68 -15.25 -11.00
C ARG A 161 15.96 -15.29 -12.49
N VAL A 162 15.17 -14.55 -13.25
CA VAL A 162 15.36 -14.34 -14.69
C VAL A 162 15.71 -12.87 -14.90
N HIS A 163 16.83 -12.62 -15.55
CA HIS A 163 17.28 -11.29 -15.96
C HIS A 163 17.07 -11.17 -17.46
N ILE A 164 16.43 -10.09 -17.90
CA ILE A 164 16.16 -9.81 -19.31
C ILE A 164 16.83 -8.48 -19.64
N LEU A 165 17.68 -8.47 -20.66
CA LEU A 165 18.33 -7.28 -21.20
C LEU A 165 17.94 -7.18 -22.67
N ALA A 166 17.25 -6.10 -23.04
CA ALA A 166 16.92 -5.80 -24.42
C ALA A 166 17.78 -4.62 -24.89
N LYS A 167 18.40 -4.75 -26.05
CA LYS A 167 19.27 -3.75 -26.64
C LYS A 167 18.82 -3.44 -28.06
N GLU A 168 18.67 -2.16 -28.35
CA GLU A 168 18.45 -1.66 -29.72
C GLU A 168 19.68 -1.98 -30.57
N THR A 169 19.43 -2.48 -31.78
CA THR A 169 20.48 -2.65 -32.79
C THR A 169 20.59 -1.40 -33.66
N GLY A 170 21.45 -1.43 -34.68
CA GLY A 170 21.50 -0.35 -35.68
C GLY A 170 20.26 -0.26 -36.57
N ASP A 171 19.39 -1.28 -36.53
CA ASP A 171 18.13 -1.34 -37.28
C ASP A 171 16.96 -1.00 -36.34
N LEU A 172 16.11 -0.04 -36.74
CA LEU A 172 14.99 0.50 -35.93
C LEU A 172 13.97 -0.56 -35.48
N ASP A 173 13.81 -1.63 -36.24
CA ASP A 173 12.82 -2.68 -36.00
C ASP A 173 13.43 -3.96 -35.41
N LEU A 174 14.67 -3.89 -34.92
CA LEU A 174 15.42 -5.05 -34.43
C LEU A 174 16.02 -4.80 -33.04
N TYR A 175 15.66 -5.68 -32.12
CA TYR A 175 16.18 -5.74 -30.76
C TYR A 175 16.91 -7.05 -30.54
N GLU A 176 18.05 -6.97 -29.86
CA GLU A 176 18.76 -8.11 -29.30
C GLU A 176 18.31 -8.30 -27.85
N VAL A 177 17.91 -9.52 -27.48
CA VAL A 177 17.39 -9.82 -26.14
C VAL A 177 18.21 -10.94 -25.50
N ASP A 178 18.89 -10.61 -24.42
CA ASP A 178 19.58 -11.56 -23.56
C ASP A 178 18.67 -12.00 -22.40
N VAL A 179 18.53 -13.31 -22.22
CA VAL A 179 17.80 -13.90 -21.10
C VAL A 179 18.73 -14.76 -20.27
N LEU A 180 18.88 -14.41 -18.99
CA LEU A 180 19.73 -15.12 -18.04
C LEU A 180 18.92 -15.63 -16.85
N ALA A 181 18.78 -16.95 -16.73
CA ALA A 181 18.14 -17.60 -15.59
C ALA A 181 19.19 -18.20 -14.63
N ARG A 182 19.09 -17.89 -13.33
CA ARG A 182 19.98 -18.41 -12.28
C ARG A 182 19.22 -18.68 -11.00
N TYR A 183 19.67 -19.68 -10.24
CA TYR A 183 19.18 -19.89 -8.88
C TYR A 183 19.52 -18.67 -8.02
N ALA A 184 18.80 -18.47 -6.90
CA ALA A 184 19.10 -17.38 -5.96
C ALA A 184 20.56 -17.39 -5.45
N ASN A 185 21.24 -18.53 -5.48
CA ASN A 185 22.65 -18.72 -5.12
C ASN A 185 23.63 -18.49 -6.30
N GLY A 186 23.15 -18.02 -7.45
CA GLY A 186 23.95 -17.71 -8.64
C GLY A 186 24.28 -18.89 -9.57
N ARG A 187 23.93 -20.13 -9.18
CA ARG A 187 24.15 -21.32 -10.02
C ARG A 187 23.32 -21.26 -11.31
N PRO A 188 23.87 -21.71 -12.44
CA PRO A 188 23.14 -21.76 -13.70
C PRO A 188 21.96 -22.74 -13.61
N ILE A 189 20.93 -22.48 -14.41
CA ILE A 189 19.74 -23.31 -14.51
C ILE A 189 19.61 -23.81 -15.93
N SER A 190 19.33 -25.10 -16.06
CA SER A 190 18.89 -25.69 -17.31
C SER A 190 17.37 -25.67 -17.36
N GLY A 191 16.82 -25.09 -18.42
CA GLY A 191 15.38 -24.99 -18.63
C GLY A 191 15.07 -24.56 -20.06
N GLN A 192 13.78 -24.57 -20.39
CA GLN A 192 13.28 -24.08 -21.67
C GLN A 192 12.73 -22.66 -21.46
N VAL A 193 13.04 -21.76 -22.39
CA VAL A 193 12.56 -20.37 -22.36
C VAL A 193 11.68 -20.15 -23.59
N SER A 194 10.45 -19.69 -23.35
CA SER A 194 9.53 -19.24 -24.39
C SER A 194 9.36 -17.73 -24.25
N ILE A 195 9.64 -16.98 -25.31
CA ILE A 195 9.54 -15.52 -25.34
C ILE A 195 8.47 -15.15 -26.35
N TRP A 196 7.55 -14.27 -25.94
CA TRP A 196 6.53 -13.70 -26.81
C TRP A 196 6.57 -12.17 -26.69
N CYS A 197 6.23 -11.50 -27.79
CA CYS A 197 6.08 -10.06 -27.84
C CYS A 197 4.64 -9.77 -28.28
N ASP A 198 3.95 -8.87 -27.58
CA ASP A 198 2.60 -8.43 -27.89
C ASP A 198 2.63 -6.91 -28.13
N CYS A 199 2.04 -6.43 -29.24
CA CYS A 199 1.94 -4.99 -29.51
C CYS A 199 0.82 -4.34 -28.67
N ASP A 200 -0.12 -5.12 -28.12
CA ASP A 200 -1.35 -4.59 -27.54
C ASP A 200 -1.82 -5.51 -26.41
N GLY A 201 -1.26 -5.35 -25.20
CA GLY A 201 -1.24 -6.28 -24.05
C GLY A 201 -2.58 -6.86 -23.54
N LYS A 202 -3.36 -7.48 -24.42
CA LYS A 202 -4.71 -8.04 -24.26
C LYS A 202 -4.93 -9.30 -25.13
N GLY A 203 -3.90 -9.92 -25.69
CA GLY A 203 -4.04 -11.15 -26.50
C GLY A 203 -3.83 -12.45 -25.71
N ASN A 204 -4.82 -13.35 -25.73
CA ASN A 204 -4.79 -14.64 -25.05
C ASN A 204 -3.66 -15.58 -25.52
N GLN A 205 -3.08 -16.25 -24.52
CA GLN A 205 -1.91 -17.12 -24.60
C GLN A 205 -2.11 -18.31 -25.57
N THR A 206 -1.19 -18.48 -26.51
CA THR A 206 -0.96 -19.79 -27.15
C THR A 206 0.55 -20.08 -27.13
N ALA A 207 0.96 -20.99 -26.23
CA ALA A 207 2.33 -21.44 -26.12
C ALA A 207 2.64 -22.43 -27.26
N ILE A 208 3.65 -22.13 -28.08
CA ILE A 208 4.21 -23.07 -29.04
C ILE A 208 5.35 -23.83 -28.34
N PRO A 209 5.32 -25.18 -28.27
CA PRO A 209 6.42 -25.95 -27.71
C PRO A 209 7.53 -26.09 -28.77
N SER A 210 8.79 -25.83 -28.41
CA SER A 210 9.93 -26.09 -29.31
C SER A 210 11.02 -26.91 -28.61
N ASP A 211 11.12 -28.13 -29.09
CA ASP A 211 12.08 -29.20 -28.81
C ASP A 211 13.57 -28.77 -28.82
N SER A 212 14.30 -29.45 -27.94
CA SER A 212 15.75 -29.70 -27.84
C SER A 212 16.79 -28.68 -28.32
N GLY A 213 17.51 -28.13 -27.32
CA GLY A 213 18.97 -28.08 -27.30
C GLY A 213 19.68 -27.32 -28.43
N LYS A 214 19.72 -25.99 -28.33
CA LYS A 214 20.77 -25.08 -28.88
C LYS A 214 20.47 -23.66 -28.40
N LEU A 215 21.50 -22.85 -28.12
CA LEU A 215 21.29 -21.42 -27.82
C LEU A 215 20.49 -20.78 -28.96
N PHE A 216 19.37 -20.15 -28.63
CA PHE A 216 18.51 -19.47 -29.59
C PHE A 216 18.87 -17.99 -29.61
N LEU A 217 19.48 -17.53 -30.71
CA LEU A 217 19.51 -16.11 -31.05
C LEU A 217 18.13 -15.77 -31.63
N CYS A 218 17.29 -15.09 -30.86
CA CYS A 218 16.00 -14.59 -31.34
C CYS A 218 16.22 -13.27 -32.09
N ILE A 219 16.26 -13.33 -33.42
CA ILE A 219 16.19 -12.15 -34.29
C ILE A 219 14.72 -11.82 -34.49
N LEU A 220 14.20 -10.83 -33.75
CA LEU A 220 12.88 -10.28 -34.02
C LEU A 220 12.96 -9.44 -35.29
N LYS A 221 12.57 -10.01 -36.44
CA LYS A 221 12.31 -9.22 -37.65
C LYS A 221 10.84 -8.81 -37.66
N SER A 222 10.53 -7.61 -37.17
CA SER A 222 9.27 -6.97 -37.53
C SER A 222 9.43 -6.36 -38.92
N SER A 223 8.65 -6.78 -39.91
CA SER A 223 8.71 -6.18 -41.25
C SER A 223 7.57 -5.21 -41.55
N LYS A 224 6.64 -4.93 -40.62
CA LYS A 224 5.58 -3.93 -40.80
C LYS A 224 5.11 -3.35 -39.46
N THR A 225 4.75 -2.06 -39.49
CA THR A 225 4.17 -1.29 -38.39
C THR A 225 2.95 -2.00 -37.78
N CYS A 226 2.86 -2.05 -36.43
CA CYS A 226 1.69 -2.57 -35.72
C CYS A 226 0.48 -1.64 -35.99
N THR A 227 -0.17 -1.77 -37.15
CA THR A 227 -1.39 -1.03 -37.52
C THR A 227 -2.51 -1.93 -38.02
N GLU A 228 -2.32 -3.25 -38.05
CA GLU A 228 -3.36 -4.20 -38.47
C GLU A 228 -3.52 -5.31 -37.42
N ALA A 229 -4.74 -5.40 -36.86
CA ALA A 229 -5.13 -6.16 -35.68
C ALA A 229 -5.09 -7.70 -35.82
N ASN A 230 -4.30 -8.27 -36.74
CA ASN A 230 -4.26 -9.72 -37.00
C ASN A 230 -2.86 -10.28 -37.33
N TYR A 231 -1.78 -9.55 -37.07
CA TYR A 231 -0.42 -10.05 -37.36
C TYR A 231 0.30 -10.55 -36.11
N LEU A 232 0.52 -11.87 -36.05
CA LEU A 232 1.46 -12.51 -35.11
C LEU A 232 2.90 -12.36 -35.65
N PRO A 233 3.83 -11.73 -34.90
CA PRO A 233 5.23 -11.69 -35.30
C PRO A 233 5.80 -13.13 -35.32
N LYS A 234 6.33 -13.56 -36.47
CA LYS A 234 6.99 -14.86 -36.63
C LYS A 234 8.45 -14.77 -36.20
N CYS A 235 8.83 -15.50 -35.14
CA CYS A 235 10.23 -15.77 -34.83
C CYS A 235 10.84 -16.66 -35.92
N ILE A 236 11.84 -16.14 -36.65
CA ILE A 236 12.53 -16.90 -37.71
C ILE A 236 13.78 -17.56 -37.11
N LYS A 237 13.83 -18.89 -37.18
CA LYS A 237 15.03 -19.67 -36.85
C LYS A 237 16.12 -19.37 -37.89
N ARG A 238 17.18 -18.67 -37.50
CA ARG A 238 18.44 -18.64 -38.27
C ARG A 238 19.53 -19.32 -37.46
N ASN A 239 20.16 -20.31 -38.06
CA ASN A 239 21.33 -20.95 -37.47
C ASN A 239 22.45 -19.89 -37.40
N ALA A 240 22.98 -19.65 -36.19
CA ALA A 240 24.20 -18.87 -36.04
C ALA A 240 25.36 -19.65 -36.69
N LEU A 241 26.13 -18.94 -37.50
CA LEU A 241 27.39 -19.41 -38.05
C LEU A 241 28.36 -19.68 -36.88
N THR A 242 28.86 -20.90 -36.81
CA THR A 242 29.96 -21.29 -35.91
C THR A 242 31.24 -20.58 -36.32
N GLN A 243 31.91 -19.96 -35.35
CA GLN A 243 33.37 -19.92 -35.24
C GLN A 243 33.76 -20.58 -33.91
#